data_AF-A0A537V0G6-F1
#
_entry.id   AF-A0A537V0G6-F1
#
_cell.length_a   1.000
_cell.length_b   1.000
_cell.length_c   1.000
_cell.angle_alpha   90.00
_cell.angle_beta   90.00
_cell.angle_gamma   90.00
#
_symmetry.space_group_name_H-M   'P 1'
#
loop_
_entity.id
_entity.type
_entity.pdbx_description
1 polymer ?
#
loop_
_entity_poly.entity_id
_entity_poly.type
_entity_poly.pdbx_seq_one_letter_code
_entity_poly.pdbx_strand_id
1 'polypeptide(L)' 'GRMVADGEWRDYAIDFLRDRAVFSVFRRASEVPVYRIEKDPRLGRKQGIYSVISANGLILRRGHELDRVLLVIDRKLALV' A
#
# COMPACT_ATOMS: atom_id res chain seq x y z
N GLY A 1 9.63 11.75 4.61
CA GLY A 1 8.91 10.61 5.21
C GLY A 1 9.85 9.42 5.22
N ARG A 2 9.96 8.71 6.34
CA ARG A 2 11.08 7.81 6.65
C ARG A 2 11.32 6.69 5.60
N MET A 3 10.29 6.27 4.87
CA MET A 3 10.35 5.21 3.85
C MET A 3 10.87 5.64 2.46
N VAL A 4 11.02 6.95 2.21
CA VAL A 4 11.57 7.48 0.93
C VAL A 4 13.09 7.65 1.02
N ALA A 5 13.64 7.74 2.24
CA ALA A 5 15.06 8.02 2.46
C ALA A 5 15.95 6.76 2.45
N ASP A 6 15.38 5.57 2.63
CA ASP A 6 16.13 4.30 2.70
C ASP A 6 16.30 3.61 1.32
N GLY A 7 15.84 4.22 0.22
CA GLY A 7 16.11 3.74 -1.14
C GLY A 7 15.33 2.49 -1.61
N GLU A 8 14.43 1.96 -0.79
CA GLU A 8 13.66 0.74 -1.09
C GLU A 8 12.43 1.00 -1.98
N TRP A 9 11.81 2.18 -1.89
CA TRP A 9 10.69 2.59 -2.76
C TRP A 9 11.21 3.61 -3.76
N ARG A 10 11.42 3.14 -5.00
CA ARG A 10 12.05 3.96 -6.04
C ARG A 10 11.05 4.83 -6.79
N ASP A 11 9.80 4.42 -6.83
CA ASP A 11 8.73 5.16 -7.49
C ASP A 11 7.37 4.85 -6.84
N TYR A 12 6.42 5.76 -7.01
CA TYR A 12 5.05 5.61 -6.54
C TYR A 12 4.06 6.31 -7.46
N ALA A 13 2.85 5.77 -7.53
CA ALA A 13 1.72 6.41 -8.20
C ALA A 13 0.55 6.57 -7.22
N ILE A 14 -0.21 7.65 -7.40
CA ILE A 14 -1.42 7.91 -6.62
C ILE A 14 -2.58 8.05 -7.58
N ASP A 15 -3.51 7.10 -7.52
CA ASP A 15 -4.71 7.08 -8.34
C ASP A 15 -5.93 7.43 -7.47
N PHE A 16 -6.68 8.45 -7.89
CA PHE A 16 -7.96 8.79 -7.30
C PHE A 16 -9.08 8.21 -8.16
N LEU A 17 -9.60 7.05 -7.76
CA LEU A 17 -10.75 6.44 -8.40
C LEU A 17 -12.04 7.02 -7.80
N ARG A 18 -13.17 6.77 -8.47
CA ARG A 18 -14.50 7.26 -8.06
C ARG A 18 -14.84 6.93 -6.61
N ASP A 19 -14.40 5.76 -6.14
CA ASP A 19 -14.83 5.15 -4.89
C ASP A 19 -13.68 4.91 -3.88
N ARG A 20 -12.43 5.04 -4.31
CA ARG A 20 -11.24 4.78 -3.48
C ARG A 20 -10.02 5.52 -3.97
N ALA A 21 -9.10 5.79 -3.07
CA ALA A 21 -7.75 6.22 -3.41
C ALA A 21 -6.80 5.02 -3.37
N VAL A 22 -5.90 4.93 -4.34
CA VAL A 22 -4.90 3.86 -4.44
C VAL A 22 -3.51 4.48 -4.47
N PHE A 23 -2.63 4.00 -3.60
CA PHE A 23 -1.22 4.33 -3.59
C PHE A 23 -0.44 3.08 -4.02
N SER A 24 0.17 3.14 -5.20
CA SER A 24 0.93 2.04 -5.79
C SER A 24 2.41 2.22 -5.51
N VAL A 25 3.05 1.21 -4.93
CA VAL A 25 4.48 1.19 -4.58
C VAL A 25 5.23 0.39 -5.63
N PHE A 26 6.29 0.98 -6.20
CA PHE A 26 7.14 0.31 -7.19
C PHE A 26 8.57 0.15 -6.65
N ARG A 27 9.12 -1.05 -6.84
CA ARG A 27 10.54 -1.33 -6.51
C ARG A 27 11.48 -0.83 -7.61
N ARG A 28 11.02 -0.78 -8.87
CA ARG A 28 11.76 -0.23 -10.02
C ARG A 28 10.79 0.51 -10.94
N ALA A 29 11.28 1.56 -11.61
CA ALA A 29 10.51 2.27 -12.63
C ALA A 29 10.23 1.30 -13.80
N SER A 30 8.96 1.06 -14.12
CA SER A 30 8.41 0.15 -15.16
C SER A 30 8.00 -1.28 -14.74
N GLU A 31 8.00 -1.63 -13.45
CA GLU A 31 7.49 -2.94 -12.98
C GLU A 31 6.03 -2.90 -12.50
N VAL A 32 5.42 -4.07 -12.32
CA VAL A 32 4.12 -4.21 -11.62
C VAL A 32 4.30 -3.72 -10.17
N PRO A 33 3.36 -2.93 -9.61
CA PRO A 33 3.50 -2.44 -8.24
C PRO A 33 3.60 -3.61 -7.27
N VAL A 34 4.62 -3.58 -6.41
CA VAL A 34 4.87 -4.63 -5.41
C VAL A 34 3.79 -4.62 -4.33
N TYR A 35 3.27 -3.43 -4.02
CA TYR A 35 2.15 -3.23 -3.11
C TYR A 35 1.21 -2.15 -3.64
N ARG A 36 -0.07 -2.29 -3.32
CA ARG A 36 -1.07 -1.23 -3.41
C ARG A 36 -1.69 -1.00 -2.04
N ILE A 37 -1.68 0.25 -1.59
CA ILE A 37 -2.38 0.68 -0.39
C ILE A 37 -3.66 1.36 -0.85
N GLU A 38 -4.81 0.81 -0.47
CA GLU A 38 -6.11 1.36 -0.83
C GLU A 38 -6.78 2.00 0.37
N LYS A 39 -7.45 3.13 0.13
CA LYS A 39 -8.40 3.77 1.05
C LYS A 39 -9.79 3.74 0.41
N ASP A 40 -10.68 2.90 0.91
CA ASP A 40 -12.07 2.78 0.46
C ASP A 40 -13.04 3.25 1.57
N PRO A 41 -13.55 4.50 1.49
CA PRO A 41 -14.48 5.05 2.48
C PRO A 41 -15.75 4.21 2.68
N ARG A 42 -16.20 3.46 1.67
CA ARG A 42 -17.42 2.63 1.77
C ARG A 42 -17.24 1.46 2.74
N LEU A 43 -15.99 1.04 2.98
CA LEU A 43 -15.64 -0.02 3.91
C LEU A 43 -15.29 0.50 5.31
N GLY A 44 -15.25 1.82 5.52
CA GLY A 44 -14.80 2.43 6.77
C GLY A 44 -15.64 2.11 8.00
N ARG A 45 -16.92 1.80 7.83
CA ARG A 45 -17.82 1.31 8.91
C ARG A 45 -18.01 -0.22 8.91
N LYS A 46 -17.31 -0.93 8.03
CA LYS A 46 -17.45 -2.37 7.83
C LYS A 46 -16.14 -3.07 8.24
N GLN A 47 -15.39 -3.51 7.24
CA GLN A 47 -14.19 -4.33 7.36
C GLN A 47 -12.90 -3.53 7.49
N GLY A 48 -12.97 -2.19 7.43
CA GLY A 48 -11.81 -1.31 7.54
C GLY A 48 -11.63 -0.45 6.28
N ILE A 49 -11.29 0.82 6.48
CA ILE A 49 -11.11 1.80 5.40
C ILE A 49 -9.81 1.61 4.62
N TYR A 50 -8.79 0.99 5.23
CA TYR A 50 -7.46 0.80 4.62
C TYR A 50 -7.16 -0.67 4.33
N SER A 51 -6.50 -0.94 3.20
CA SER A 51 -5.92 -2.26 2.93
C SER A 51 -4.60 -2.19 2.19
N VAL A 52 -3.71 -3.15 2.47
CA VAL A 52 -2.50 -3.41 1.69
C VAL A 52 -2.71 -4.67 0.86
N ILE A 53 -2.43 -4.56 -0.43
CA ILE A 53 -2.61 -5.59 -1.44
C ILE A 53 -1.24 -5.86 -2.07
N SER A 54 -0.87 -7.13 -2.25
CA SER A 54 0.38 -7.49 -2.93
C SER A 54 0.23 -7.46 -4.45
N ALA A 55 1.34 -7.57 -5.18
CA ALA A 55 1.37 -7.62 -6.65
C ALA A 55 0.41 -8.65 -7.27
N ASN A 56 0.18 -9.79 -6.60
CA ASN A 56 -0.72 -10.85 -7.09
C ASN A 56 -2.21 -10.61 -6.76
N GLY A 57 -2.55 -9.49 -6.12
CA GLY A 57 -3.93 -9.16 -5.72
C GLY A 57 -4.35 -9.67 -4.34
N LEU A 58 -3.49 -10.40 -3.61
CA LEU A 58 -3.78 -10.84 -2.24
C LEU A 58 -3.81 -9.66 -1.27
N ILE A 59 -4.88 -9.55 -0.47
CA ILE A 59 -4.95 -8.61 0.65
C ILE A 59 -4.06 -9.15 1.79
N LEU A 60 -2.95 -8.47 2.04
CA LEU A 60 -2.01 -8.84 3.11
C LEU A 60 -2.50 -8.38 4.48
N ARG A 61 -3.15 -7.21 4.53
CA ARG A 61 -3.73 -6.65 5.75
C ARG A 61 -4.85 -5.69 5.41
N ARG A 62 -5.86 -5.61 6.28
CA ARG A 62 -6.96 -4.64 6.23
C ARG A 62 -7.31 -4.16 7.63
N GLY A 63 -7.74 -2.90 7.76
CA GLY A 63 -8.10 -2.31 9.04
C GLY A 63 -8.59 -0.86 8.96
N HIS A 64 -8.97 -0.31 10.12
CA HIS A 64 -9.45 1.06 10.24
C HIS A 64 -8.31 2.08 10.42
N GLU A 65 -7.17 1.64 10.94
CA GLU A 65 -6.00 2.49 11.18
C GLU A 65 -4.91 2.21 10.15
N LEU A 66 -4.45 3.25 9.47
CA LEU A 66 -3.44 3.14 8.43
C LEU A 66 -2.14 2.57 8.98
N ASP A 67 -1.66 3.08 10.11
CA ASP A 67 -0.39 2.68 10.73
C ASP A 67 -0.36 1.17 11.01
N ARG A 68 -1.47 0.62 11.54
CA ARG A 68 -1.61 -0.83 11.80
C ARG A 68 -1.61 -1.67 10.53
N VAL A 69 -2.14 -1.13 9.43
CA VAL A 69 -2.19 -1.81 8.13
C VAL A 69 -0.82 -1.81 7.47
N LEU A 70 -0.04 -0.73 7.59
CA LEU A 70 1.29 -0.59 7.00
C LEU A 70 2.36 -1.49 7.63
N LEU A 71 2.16 -1.96 8.87
CA LEU A 71 3.09 -2.89 9.55
C LEU A 71 3.39 -4.18 8.76
N VAL A 72 2.53 -4.56 7.81
CA VAL A 72 2.69 -5.78 7.00
C VAL A 72 3.80 -5.65 5.94
N ILE A 73 4.16 -4.42 5.57
CA ILE A 73 5.24 -4.14 4.61
C ILE A 73 6.47 -3.51 5.28
N ASP A 74 6.29 -2.90 6.45
CA ASP A 74 7.34 -2.25 7.24
C ASP A 74 8.41 -3.23 7.78
N ARG A 75 8.08 -4.52 7.94
CA ARG A 75 9.03 -5.53 8.47
C ARG A 75 9.87 -6.27 7.42
N LYS A 76 9.64 -6.08 6.12
CA LYS A 76 10.13 -7.05 5.12
C LYS A 76 10.61 -6.47 3.79
N LEU A 77 10.81 -5.17 3.70
CA LEU A 77 11.41 -4.59 2.50
C LEU A 77 12.93 -4.45 2.57
N ALA A 78 13.57 -4.82 3.70
CA ALA A 78 14.99 -5.15 3.75
C ALA A 78 15.28 -6.41 2.92
N LEU A 79 15.47 -6.25 1.61
CA LEU A 79 16.05 -7.27 0.74
C LEU A 79 17.21 -6.63 -0.02
N VAL A 80 18.41 -6.85 0.54
CA VAL A 80 19.76 -7.01 -0.05
C VAL A 80 20.03 -6.29 -1.37
#